data_AF-A0A0B7APH7-F1
#
_entry.id   AF-A0A0B7APH7-F1
#
_cell.length_a   1.000
_cell.length_b   1.000
_cell.length_c   1.000
_cell.angle_alpha   90.00
_cell.angle_beta   90.00
_cell.angle_gamma   90.00
#
_symmetry.space_group_name_H-M   'P 1'
#
loop_
_entity.id
_entity.type
_entity.pdbx_description
1 polymer ?
#
loop_
_entity_poly.entity_id
_entity_poly.type
_entity_poly.pdbx_seq_one_letter_code
_entity_poly.pdbx_strand_id
1 'polypeptide(L)'
;MVHIAVVGAGQMGVKIAGEFAYHGHRVKIYDSNTATLNKVHVILEDDRKSLCADGLLPQQYFLGQVFCMSRLEETVKDADFIFEVITENLEIKKDIFERISHCCKQNAVIASNTLRLDINLINERAMHKQRTLGLRFLFPVYYIPEIEIVPATLTDSTFIEKVRKLIEGMGKTLFFRSGQHPLVLTEKQREERKAARQQEIHLSSEVGTLMQRLVPALHHTGNESVHTLQRDAAVTPSYMDRDCAICMDRLRDCLFTPCHHMVTCYECGEILQRRHDACPICRKDIDKAVKVYHT
;
A
#
# COMPACT_ATOMS: atom_id res chain seq x y z
N MET A 1 6.85 -11.70 -2.22
CA MET A 1 7.84 -11.23 -1.22
C MET A 1 8.51 -9.96 -1.72
N VAL A 2 8.70 -8.98 -0.85
CA VAL A 2 9.24 -7.65 -1.19
C VAL A 2 10.46 -7.40 -0.32
N HIS A 3 11.52 -6.80 -0.88
CA HIS A 3 12.67 -6.36 -0.10
C HIS A 3 12.41 -4.95 0.43
N ILE A 4 12.33 -4.84 1.76
CA ILE A 4 11.96 -3.60 2.43
C ILE A 4 13.16 -3.07 3.20
N ALA A 5 13.43 -1.78 3.08
CA ALA A 5 14.40 -1.06 3.91
C ALA A 5 13.65 -0.14 4.88
N VAL A 6 13.92 -0.25 6.17
CA VAL A 6 13.44 0.67 7.21
C VAL A 6 14.61 1.51 7.69
N VAL A 7 14.50 2.83 7.56
CA VAL A 7 15.54 3.78 7.94
C VAL A 7 15.09 4.51 9.20
N GLY A 8 15.69 4.15 10.34
CA GLY A 8 15.28 4.51 11.69
C GLY A 8 14.82 3.28 12.47
N ALA A 9 15.49 2.96 13.58
CA ALA A 9 15.16 1.84 14.48
C ALA A 9 14.62 2.32 15.84
N GLY A 10 14.09 3.54 15.89
CA GLY A 10 13.33 4.00 17.05
C GLY A 10 12.05 3.18 17.30
N GLN A 11 11.24 3.61 18.27
CA GLN A 11 10.02 2.89 18.69
C GLN A 11 9.07 2.55 17.53
N MET A 12 8.84 3.51 16.62
CA MET A 12 7.99 3.29 15.44
C MET A 12 8.68 2.39 14.41
N GLY A 13 9.97 2.61 14.15
CA GLY A 13 10.69 1.90 13.10
C GLY A 13 10.80 0.40 13.32
N VAL A 14 11.08 -0.04 14.56
CA VAL A 14 11.11 -1.48 14.88
C VAL A 14 9.74 -2.12 14.71
N LYS A 15 8.67 -1.44 15.14
CA LYS A 15 7.30 -1.96 14.99
C LYS A 15 6.87 -2.04 13.53
N ILE A 16 7.23 -1.07 12.71
CA ILE A 16 6.96 -1.09 11.26
C ILE A 16 7.78 -2.19 10.57
N ALA A 17 9.06 -2.36 10.95
CA ALA A 17 9.87 -3.47 10.45
C ALA A 17 9.28 -4.83 10.83
N GLY A 18 8.80 -4.96 12.08
CA GLY A 18 8.11 -6.14 12.56
C GLY A 18 6.79 -6.39 11.84
N GLU A 19 6.01 -5.36 11.55
CA GLU A 19 4.76 -5.48 10.77
C GLU A 19 5.03 -6.02 9.36
N PHE A 20 6.03 -5.49 8.66
CA PHE A 20 6.42 -6.03 7.36
C PHE A 20 6.91 -7.48 7.46
N ALA A 21 7.69 -7.82 8.48
CA ALA A 21 8.14 -9.19 8.70
C ALA A 21 6.97 -10.13 9.07
N TYR A 22 5.99 -9.66 9.84
CA TYR A 22 4.77 -10.40 10.17
C TYR A 22 4.07 -10.88 8.89
N HIS A 23 3.99 -10.04 7.86
CA HIS A 23 3.40 -10.34 6.55
C HIS A 23 4.33 -11.05 5.56
N GLY A 24 5.50 -11.53 6.00
CA GLY A 24 6.37 -12.37 5.17
C GLY A 24 7.39 -11.61 4.32
N HIS A 25 7.57 -10.31 4.53
CA HIS A 25 8.56 -9.53 3.79
C HIS A 25 9.97 -9.68 4.37
N ARG A 26 10.97 -9.47 3.51
CA ARG A 26 12.36 -9.42 3.92
C ARG A 26 12.71 -7.98 4.25
N VAL A 27 13.06 -7.70 5.50
CA VAL A 27 13.26 -6.34 6.00
C VAL A 27 14.70 -6.12 6.42
N LYS A 28 15.34 -5.08 5.89
CA LYS A 28 16.60 -4.55 6.41
C LYS A 28 16.29 -3.29 7.21
N ILE A 29 16.80 -3.19 8.43
CA ILE A 29 16.62 -2.00 9.28
C ILE A 29 17.96 -1.37 9.60
N TYR A 30 18.04 -0.05 9.49
CA TYR A 30 19.22 0.74 9.77
C TYR A 30 18.90 1.86 10.76
N ASP A 31 19.86 2.18 11.62
CA ASP A 31 19.87 3.37 12.45
C ASP A 31 21.32 3.84 12.61
N SER A 32 21.55 5.14 12.73
CA SER A 32 22.89 5.67 12.99
C SER A 32 23.37 5.36 14.42
N ASN A 33 22.44 5.08 15.34
CA ASN A 33 22.74 4.68 16.70
C ASN A 33 22.77 3.15 16.84
N THR A 34 23.97 2.60 17.01
CA THR A 34 24.19 1.16 17.21
C THR A 34 23.51 0.61 18.47
N ALA A 35 23.40 1.41 19.54
CA ALA A 35 22.70 0.99 20.75
C ALA A 35 21.19 0.82 20.53
N THR A 36 20.62 1.58 19.59
CA THR A 36 19.23 1.40 19.15
C THR A 36 19.08 0.11 18.35
N LEU A 37 19.97 -0.13 17.37
CA LEU A 37 19.96 -1.36 16.56
C LEU A 37 20.10 -2.63 17.41
N ASN A 38 20.94 -2.62 18.44
CA ASN A 38 21.15 -3.76 19.33
C ASN A 38 19.88 -4.19 20.08
N LYS A 39 18.88 -3.30 20.21
CA LYS A 39 17.62 -3.58 20.90
C LYS A 39 16.53 -4.13 19.98
N VAL A 40 16.72 -4.07 18.66
CA VAL A 40 15.69 -4.45 17.66
C VAL A 40 15.19 -5.87 17.90
N HIS A 41 16.09 -6.85 18.04
CA HIS A 41 15.69 -8.24 18.22
C HIS A 41 14.90 -8.48 19.51
N VAL A 42 15.28 -7.83 20.61
CA VAL A 42 14.57 -7.94 21.89
C VAL A 42 13.15 -7.37 21.76
N ILE A 43 13.01 -6.19 21.15
CA ILE A 43 11.70 -5.55 20.95
C ILE A 43 10.80 -6.43 20.05
N LEU A 44 11.34 -6.98 18.96
CA LEU A 44 10.58 -7.86 18.07
C LEU A 44 10.15 -9.17 18.78
N GLU A 45 10.99 -9.70 19.67
CA GLU A 45 10.64 -10.87 20.47
C GLU A 45 9.50 -10.58 21.45
N ASP A 46 9.54 -9.42 22.10
CA ASP A 46 8.48 -8.98 23.02
C ASP A 46 7.19 -8.68 22.26
N ASP A 47 7.26 -8.00 21.12
CA ASP A 47 6.12 -7.79 20.22
C ASP A 47 5.49 -9.14 19.82
N ARG A 48 6.30 -10.13 19.44
CA ARG A 48 5.84 -11.49 19.11
C ARG A 48 5.10 -12.13 20.27
N LYS A 49 5.63 -12.07 21.50
CA LYS A 49 4.99 -12.61 22.71
C LYS A 49 3.64 -11.95 22.96
N SER A 50 3.58 -10.61 22.90
CA SER A 50 2.33 -9.86 23.07
C SER A 50 1.31 -10.21 21.99
N LEU A 51 1.72 -10.29 20.72
CA LEU A 51 0.81 -10.66 19.62
C LEU A 51 0.30 -12.09 19.73
N CYS A 52 1.11 -13.02 20.25
CA CYS A 52 0.66 -14.39 20.53
C CYS A 52 -0.38 -14.40 21.66
N ALA A 53 -0.10 -13.71 22.76
CA ALA A 53 -1.02 -13.61 23.90
C ALA A 53 -2.36 -12.97 23.50
N ASP A 54 -2.31 -11.99 22.61
CA ASP A 54 -3.49 -11.27 22.11
C ASP A 54 -4.21 -12.01 20.97
N GLY A 55 -3.69 -13.16 20.50
CA GLY A 55 -4.28 -13.97 19.42
C GLY A 55 -4.05 -13.45 17.99
N LEU A 56 -3.27 -12.39 17.80
CA LEU A 56 -2.97 -11.82 16.48
C LEU A 56 -1.89 -12.59 15.71
N LEU A 57 -1.09 -13.41 16.39
CA LEU A 57 -0.03 -14.21 15.79
C LEU A 57 -0.16 -15.71 16.12
N PRO A 58 -1.10 -16.43 15.48
CA PRO A 58 -1.35 -17.84 15.77
C PRO A 58 -0.14 -18.74 15.51
N GLN A 59 0.63 -18.44 14.45
CA GLN A 59 1.82 -19.22 14.09
C GLN A 59 3.00 -19.02 15.06
N GLN A 60 2.91 -18.07 15.99
CA GLN A 60 3.95 -17.74 16.97
C GLN A 60 5.31 -17.31 16.39
N TYR A 61 5.42 -17.02 15.10
CA TYR A 61 6.61 -16.43 14.48
C TYR A 61 6.23 -15.51 13.33
N PHE A 62 7.06 -14.51 13.04
CA PHE A 62 6.93 -13.71 11.83
C PHE A 62 7.32 -14.55 10.61
N LEU A 63 6.55 -14.43 9.52
CA LEU A 63 6.82 -15.19 8.29
C LEU A 63 8.09 -14.71 7.58
N GLY A 64 8.42 -13.43 7.76
CA GLY A 64 9.57 -12.75 7.19
C GLY A 64 10.72 -12.63 8.20
N GLN A 65 11.77 -11.91 7.78
CA GLN A 65 13.00 -11.75 8.55
C GLN A 65 13.41 -10.28 8.62
N VAL A 66 13.92 -9.87 9.78
CA VAL A 66 14.48 -8.52 10.00
C VAL A 66 16.00 -8.64 10.18
N PHE A 67 16.74 -7.91 9.34
CA PHE A 67 18.19 -7.85 9.35
C PHE A 67 18.65 -6.46 9.79
N CYS A 68 19.39 -6.39 10.90
CA CYS A 68 19.99 -5.13 11.36
C CYS A 68 21.23 -4.83 10.51
N MET A 69 21.27 -3.64 9.93
CA MET A 69 22.34 -3.18 9.05
C MET A 69 23.07 -1.99 9.69
N SER A 70 24.40 -1.96 9.56
CA SER A 70 25.24 -0.88 10.12
C SER A 70 25.46 0.28 9.15
N ARG A 71 25.06 0.14 7.88
CA ARG A 71 25.29 1.14 6.83
C ARG A 71 24.01 1.39 6.02
N LEU A 72 23.68 2.67 5.85
CA LEU A 72 22.49 3.10 5.11
C LEU A 72 22.50 2.56 3.68
N GLU A 73 23.62 2.72 2.99
CA GLU A 73 23.76 2.40 1.57
C GLU A 73 23.50 0.90 1.32
N GLU A 74 24.05 0.02 2.17
CA GLU A 74 23.84 -1.43 2.10
C GLU A 74 22.40 -1.85 2.44
N THR A 75 21.72 -1.04 3.25
CA THR A 75 20.33 -1.26 3.65
C THR A 75 19.38 -1.02 2.49
N VAL A 76 19.59 0.06 1.72
CA VAL A 76 18.66 0.50 0.68
C VAL A 76 18.99 -0.01 -0.73
N LYS A 77 20.21 -0.50 -0.95
CA LYS A 77 20.74 -0.86 -2.28
C LYS A 77 19.84 -1.79 -3.10
N ASP A 78 19.30 -2.82 -2.46
CA ASP A 78 18.48 -3.85 -3.08
C ASP A 78 17.00 -3.79 -2.69
N ALA A 79 16.58 -2.74 -1.97
CA ALA A 79 15.21 -2.57 -1.52
C ALA A 79 14.29 -2.15 -2.68
N ASP A 80 13.09 -2.72 -2.70
CA ASP A 80 11.99 -2.35 -3.60
C ASP A 80 11.11 -1.27 -2.96
N PHE A 81 11.04 -1.27 -1.62
CA PHE A 81 10.27 -0.32 -0.82
C PHE A 81 11.12 0.18 0.35
N ILE A 82 11.34 1.48 0.44
CA ILE A 82 12.09 2.12 1.52
C ILE A 82 11.13 2.94 2.37
N PHE A 83 11.24 2.79 3.68
CA PHE A 83 10.38 3.44 4.66
C PHE A 83 11.23 4.20 5.67
N GLU A 84 11.21 5.52 5.59
CA GLU A 84 11.94 6.44 6.44
C GLU A 84 11.10 6.79 7.69
N VAL A 85 11.70 6.61 8.86
CA VAL A 85 11.09 6.80 10.18
C VAL A 85 12.15 7.27 11.19
N ILE A 86 12.93 8.26 10.77
CA ILE A 86 13.88 8.99 11.62
C ILE A 86 13.22 10.20 12.29
N THR A 87 13.98 10.89 13.12
CA THR A 87 13.58 12.09 13.87
C THR A 87 12.87 13.12 12.98
N GLU A 88 11.86 13.79 13.55
CA GLU A 88 11.03 14.77 12.87
C GLU A 88 11.75 16.12 12.67
N ASN A 89 12.81 16.10 11.86
CA ASN A 89 13.61 17.26 11.48
C ASN A 89 13.70 17.34 9.95
N LEU A 90 13.32 18.47 9.37
CA LEU A 90 13.22 18.63 7.93
C LEU A 90 14.58 18.47 7.22
N GLU A 91 15.63 19.13 7.71
CA GLU A 91 16.94 19.08 7.04
C GLU A 91 17.55 17.68 7.11
N ILE A 92 17.45 17.00 8.26
CA ILE A 92 17.93 15.61 8.38
C ILE A 92 17.14 14.69 7.42
N LYS A 93 15.83 14.90 7.27
CA LYS A 93 15.01 14.12 6.32
C LYS A 93 15.33 14.45 4.87
N LYS A 94 15.65 15.70 4.52
CA LYS A 94 16.12 16.05 3.17
C LYS A 94 17.43 15.33 2.84
N ASP A 95 18.39 15.37 3.76
CA ASP A 95 19.69 14.72 3.59
C ASP A 95 19.55 13.19 3.47
N ILE A 96 18.68 12.58 4.27
CA ILE A 96 18.46 11.13 4.18
C ILE A 96 17.74 10.76 2.88
N PHE A 97 16.76 11.54 2.43
CA PHE A 97 16.05 11.30 1.17
C PHE A 97 16.98 11.41 -0.04
N GLU A 98 17.85 12.42 -0.07
CA GLU A 98 18.90 12.57 -1.08
C GLU A 98 19.77 11.31 -1.14
N ARG A 99 20.39 10.94 -0.01
CA ARG A 99 21.25 9.75 0.08
C ARG A 99 20.55 8.46 -0.31
N ILE A 100 19.35 8.22 0.21
CA ILE A 100 18.54 7.03 -0.12
C ILE A 100 18.30 7.00 -1.63
N SER A 101 17.86 8.11 -2.22
CA SER A 101 17.48 8.19 -3.63
C SER A 101 18.65 7.93 -4.59
N HIS A 102 19.89 8.22 -4.18
CA HIS A 102 21.11 7.91 -4.92
C HIS A 102 21.54 6.44 -4.82
N CYS A 103 21.28 5.79 -3.69
CA CYS A 103 21.81 4.45 -3.43
C CYS A 103 20.82 3.31 -3.70
N CYS A 104 19.52 3.59 -3.77
CA CYS A 104 18.51 2.56 -4.00
C CYS A 104 18.24 2.29 -5.50
N LYS A 105 17.52 1.21 -5.80
CA LYS A 105 17.05 0.91 -7.17
C LYS A 105 16.23 2.07 -7.73
N GLN A 106 16.32 2.35 -9.03
CA GLN A 106 15.55 3.43 -9.68
C GLN A 106 14.03 3.29 -9.52
N ASN A 107 13.53 2.06 -9.49
CA ASN A 107 12.10 1.74 -9.36
C ASN A 107 11.63 1.51 -7.92
N ALA A 108 12.49 1.77 -6.92
CA ALA A 108 12.10 1.63 -5.52
C ALA A 108 11.20 2.80 -5.08
N VAL A 109 10.17 2.49 -4.30
CA VAL A 109 9.35 3.50 -3.61
C VAL A 109 10.11 4.03 -2.39
N ILE A 110 10.04 5.33 -2.12
CA ILE A 110 10.60 5.94 -0.91
C ILE A 110 9.47 6.63 -0.14
N ALA A 111 9.10 6.09 1.01
CA ALA A 111 8.04 6.61 1.85
C ALA A 111 8.59 7.26 3.13
N SER A 112 7.98 8.34 3.60
CA SER A 112 8.27 8.94 4.93
C SER A 112 7.10 8.77 5.88
N ASN A 113 7.37 8.32 7.10
CA ASN A 113 6.46 8.33 8.24
C ASN A 113 6.56 9.66 9.00
N THR A 114 6.37 10.76 8.29
CA THR A 114 6.26 12.09 8.93
C THR A 114 4.85 12.33 9.44
N LEU A 115 4.76 13.00 10.58
CA LEU A 115 3.53 13.44 11.18
C LEU A 115 3.08 14.80 10.61
N ARG A 116 4.01 15.76 10.52
CA ARG A 116 3.68 17.18 10.23
C ARG A 116 4.46 17.82 9.09
N LEU A 117 5.54 17.22 8.62
CA LEU A 117 6.38 17.84 7.60
C LEU A 117 5.76 17.64 6.21
N ASP A 118 5.92 18.63 5.34
CA ASP A 118 5.49 18.54 3.95
C ASP A 118 6.41 17.59 3.17
N ILE A 119 5.82 16.58 2.52
CA ILE A 119 6.55 15.61 1.70
C ILE A 119 7.28 16.30 0.54
N ASN A 120 6.74 17.37 -0.02
CA ASN A 120 7.39 18.14 -1.09
C ASN A 120 8.68 18.82 -0.61
N LEU A 121 8.71 19.22 0.67
CA LEU A 121 9.93 19.76 1.27
C LEU A 121 10.91 18.64 1.62
N ILE A 122 10.44 17.51 2.17
CA ILE A 122 11.30 16.36 2.49
C ILE A 122 11.99 15.82 1.21
N ASN A 123 11.26 15.67 0.11
CA ASN A 123 11.79 15.11 -1.13
C ASN A 123 12.52 16.14 -2.01
N GLU A 124 12.74 17.37 -1.55
CA GLU A 124 13.28 18.46 -2.35
C GLU A 124 14.64 18.12 -2.98
N ARG A 125 15.50 17.43 -2.24
CA ARG A 125 16.83 16.97 -2.67
C ARG A 125 16.84 15.55 -3.24
N ALA A 126 15.70 14.87 -3.27
CA ALA A 126 15.62 13.50 -3.75
C ALA A 126 15.69 13.42 -5.29
N MET A 127 16.42 12.42 -5.79
CA MET A 127 16.39 12.02 -7.19
C MET A 127 15.11 11.24 -7.50
N HIS A 128 14.55 11.47 -8.69
CA HIS A 128 13.34 10.79 -9.18
C HIS A 128 12.15 10.93 -8.21
N LYS A 129 11.76 12.18 -7.90
CA LYS A 129 10.73 12.53 -6.90
C LYS A 129 9.38 11.84 -7.12
N GLN A 130 9.09 11.38 -8.34
CA GLN A 130 7.85 10.70 -8.68
C GLN A 130 7.59 9.38 -7.94
N ARG A 131 8.62 8.80 -7.31
CA ARG A 131 8.52 7.57 -6.50
C ARG A 131 8.48 7.82 -4.99
N THR A 132 8.36 9.08 -4.58
CA THR A 132 8.39 9.49 -3.17
C THR A 132 6.99 9.82 -2.67
N LEU A 133 6.66 9.45 -1.43
CA LEU A 133 5.36 9.79 -0.82
C LEU A 133 5.43 9.80 0.71
N GLY A 134 4.42 10.37 1.35
CA GLY A 134 4.15 10.16 2.77
C GLY A 134 3.34 8.90 2.98
N LEU A 135 3.74 8.07 3.93
CA LEU A 135 2.99 6.91 4.36
C LEU A 135 3.14 6.75 5.86
N ARG A 136 2.05 6.95 6.60
CA ARG A 136 2.10 7.06 8.06
C ARG A 136 1.30 5.95 8.71
N PHE A 137 2.01 5.08 9.43
CA PHE A 137 1.37 4.11 10.31
C PHE A 137 0.84 4.81 11.56
N LEU A 138 -0.38 4.47 11.95
CA LEU A 138 -0.93 4.86 13.23
C LEU A 138 -0.40 3.95 14.35
N PHE A 139 -0.43 4.46 15.58
CA PHE A 139 -0.02 3.72 16.76
C PHE A 139 -1.24 3.17 17.52
N PRO A 140 -1.23 1.89 17.95
CA PRO A 140 -0.13 0.92 17.85
C PRO A 140 -0.11 0.12 16.53
N VAL A 141 1.07 0.04 15.89
CA VAL A 141 1.27 -0.41 14.49
C VAL A 141 0.58 -1.73 14.12
N TYR A 142 0.73 -2.78 14.94
CA TYR A 142 0.17 -4.10 14.62
C TYR A 142 -1.36 -4.16 14.68
N TYR A 143 -1.95 -3.31 15.52
CA TYR A 143 -3.37 -3.37 15.86
C TYR A 143 -4.21 -2.41 15.05
N ILE A 144 -3.64 -1.27 14.65
CA ILE A 144 -4.35 -0.27 13.87
C ILE A 144 -4.24 -0.63 12.38
N PRO A 145 -5.35 -0.96 11.70
CA PRO A 145 -5.34 -1.29 10.28
C PRO A 145 -5.17 -0.06 9.40
N GLU A 146 -5.57 1.12 9.87
CA GLU A 146 -5.56 2.33 9.05
C GLU A 146 -4.15 2.93 8.92
N ILE A 147 -3.77 3.22 7.68
CA ILE A 147 -2.51 3.86 7.32
C ILE A 147 -2.84 5.07 6.45
N GLU A 148 -2.24 6.20 6.79
CA GLU A 148 -2.47 7.45 6.09
C GLU A 148 -1.48 7.58 4.93
N ILE A 149 -1.96 7.83 3.72
CA ILE A 149 -1.13 8.11 2.54
C ILE A 149 -1.22 9.59 2.15
N VAL A 150 -0.06 10.18 1.83
CA VAL A 150 0.08 11.60 1.45
C VAL A 150 1.00 11.70 0.23
N PRO A 151 0.46 11.73 -1.00
CA PRO A 151 1.28 11.96 -2.19
C PRO A 151 1.93 13.34 -2.17
N ALA A 152 3.19 13.42 -2.57
CA ALA A 152 3.82 14.68 -3.00
C ALA A 152 3.26 15.13 -4.35
N THR A 153 3.45 16.40 -4.71
CA THR A 153 2.98 17.01 -5.96
C THR A 153 3.45 16.26 -7.21
N LEU A 154 4.67 15.70 -7.18
CA LEU A 154 5.24 14.98 -8.31
C LEU A 154 5.03 13.46 -8.26
N THR A 155 4.39 12.93 -7.21
CA THR A 155 4.20 11.49 -7.04
C THR A 155 3.39 10.92 -8.20
N ASP A 156 3.94 9.92 -8.87
CA ASP A 156 3.25 9.24 -9.96
C ASP A 156 2.25 8.22 -9.39
N SER A 157 1.07 8.17 -10.00
CA SER A 157 -0.05 7.31 -9.58
C SER A 157 0.32 5.82 -9.61
N THR A 158 1.25 5.40 -10.47
CA THR A 158 1.75 4.03 -10.51
C THR A 158 2.43 3.63 -9.21
N PHE A 159 3.16 4.53 -8.55
CA PHE A 159 3.79 4.24 -7.25
C PHE A 159 2.77 4.28 -6.11
N ILE A 160 1.79 5.16 -6.16
CA ILE A 160 0.65 5.16 -5.22
C ILE A 160 -0.05 3.79 -5.28
N GLU A 161 -0.30 3.28 -6.47
CA GLU A 161 -0.96 1.99 -6.70
C GLU A 161 -0.11 0.80 -6.22
N LYS A 162 1.22 0.82 -6.43
CA LYS A 162 2.12 -0.19 -5.86
C LYS A 162 2.03 -0.23 -4.33
N VAL A 163 2.03 0.93 -3.70
CA VAL A 163 1.90 1.04 -2.23
C VAL A 163 0.53 0.54 -1.80
N ARG A 164 -0.54 0.95 -2.47
CA ARG A 164 -1.90 0.50 -2.17
C ARG A 164 -2.01 -1.02 -2.20
N LYS A 165 -1.54 -1.69 -3.26
CA LYS A 165 -1.56 -3.15 -3.36
C LYS A 165 -0.74 -3.84 -2.28
N LEU A 166 0.44 -3.32 -1.95
CA LEU A 166 1.25 -3.86 -0.86
C LEU A 166 0.50 -3.77 0.48
N ILE A 167 0.01 -2.57 0.81
CA ILE A 167 -0.61 -2.27 2.09
C ILE A 167 -1.93 -3.03 2.26
N GLU A 168 -2.80 -3.02 1.25
CA GLU A 168 -4.05 -3.78 1.29
C GLU A 168 -3.80 -5.29 1.30
N GLY A 169 -2.77 -5.77 0.62
CA GLY A 169 -2.37 -7.19 0.69
C GLY A 169 -1.95 -7.64 2.09
N MET A 170 -1.46 -6.72 2.92
CA MET A 170 -1.21 -6.96 4.36
C MET A 170 -2.48 -6.87 5.22
N GLY A 171 -3.66 -6.69 4.60
CA GLY A 171 -4.93 -6.51 5.32
C GLY A 171 -4.98 -5.19 6.11
N LYS A 172 -4.29 -4.16 5.62
CA LYS A 172 -4.34 -2.78 6.13
C LYS A 172 -5.18 -1.91 5.20
N THR A 173 -5.70 -0.81 5.72
CA THR A 173 -6.58 0.10 4.98
C THR A 173 -5.89 1.44 4.76
N LEU A 174 -5.76 1.86 3.49
CA LEU A 174 -5.26 3.19 3.19
C LEU A 174 -6.38 4.23 3.24
N PHE A 175 -6.06 5.39 3.79
CA PHE A 175 -6.88 6.58 3.65
C PHE A 175 -6.01 7.79 3.31
N PHE A 176 -6.56 8.70 2.51
CA PHE A 176 -5.91 9.97 2.22
C PHE A 176 -6.11 10.93 3.40
N ARG A 177 -5.05 11.65 3.77
CA ARG A 177 -5.17 12.70 4.78
C ARG A 177 -6.20 13.74 4.33
N SER A 178 -7.24 13.92 5.13
CA SER A 178 -8.21 15.00 4.96
C SER A 178 -7.85 16.15 5.91
N GLY A 179 -7.44 17.28 5.34
CA GLY A 179 -7.07 18.49 6.10
C GLY A 179 -5.60 18.58 6.52
N GLN A 180 -5.29 19.62 7.30
CA GLN A 180 -3.91 20.00 7.65
C GLN A 180 -3.33 19.20 8.82
N HIS A 181 -4.19 18.62 9.67
CA HIS A 181 -3.77 17.92 10.88
C HIS A 181 -3.75 16.41 10.67
N PRO A 182 -2.70 15.71 11.13
CA PRO A 182 -2.65 14.25 11.08
C PRO A 182 -3.70 13.64 12.02
N LEU A 183 -4.30 12.52 11.60
CA LEU A 183 -5.12 11.71 12.50
C LEU A 183 -4.27 11.15 13.65
N VAL A 184 -4.58 11.54 14.89
CA VAL A 184 -3.98 10.99 16.11
C VAL A 184 -5.10 10.39 16.94
N LEU A 185 -5.04 9.07 17.14
CA LEU A 185 -6.04 8.34 17.89
C LEU A 185 -5.89 8.61 19.40
N THR A 186 -7.02 8.83 20.07
CA THR A 186 -7.10 8.80 21.53
C THR A 186 -6.91 7.38 22.05
N GLU A 187 -6.62 7.23 23.35
CA GLU A 187 -6.42 5.90 23.94
C GLU A 187 -7.65 5.00 23.78
N LYS A 188 -8.84 5.56 24.04
CA LYS A 188 -10.11 4.86 23.82
C LYS A 188 -10.25 4.36 22.36
N GLN A 189 -9.92 5.22 21.39
CA GLN A 189 -9.99 4.86 19.97
C GLN A 189 -8.98 3.78 19.57
N ARG A 190 -7.83 3.70 20.25
CA ARG A 190 -6.84 2.64 20.03
C ARG A 190 -7.33 1.31 20.57
N GLU A 191 -7.87 1.30 21.78
CA GLU A 191 -8.42 0.09 22.40
C GLU A 191 -9.62 -0.46 21.63
N GLU A 192 -10.53 0.41 21.17
CA GLU A 192 -11.66 0.00 20.32
C GLU A 192 -11.21 -0.68 19.02
N ARG A 193 -10.20 -0.10 18.33
CA ARG A 193 -9.63 -0.68 17.10
C ARG A 193 -8.89 -1.98 17.36
N LYS A 194 -8.12 -2.04 18.46
CA LYS A 194 -7.44 -3.26 18.89
C LYS A 194 -8.43 -4.40 19.08
N ALA A 195 -9.50 -4.16 19.84
CA ALA A 195 -10.54 -5.15 20.08
C ALA A 195 -11.23 -5.60 18.78
N ALA A 196 -11.56 -4.66 17.88
CA ALA A 196 -12.15 -4.97 16.59
C ALA A 196 -11.23 -5.86 15.72
N ARG A 197 -9.93 -5.55 15.69
CA ARG A 197 -8.95 -6.32 14.91
C ARG A 197 -8.77 -7.75 15.47
N GLN A 198 -8.79 -7.91 16.79
CA GLN A 198 -8.74 -9.22 17.43
C GLN A 198 -9.94 -10.10 17.04
N GLN A 199 -11.14 -9.51 17.06
CA GLN A 199 -12.37 -10.21 16.64
C GLN A 199 -12.31 -10.64 15.16
N GLU A 200 -11.85 -9.76 14.27
CA GLU A 200 -11.71 -10.05 12.84
C GLU A 200 -10.78 -11.23 12.57
N ILE A 201 -9.62 -11.28 13.25
CA ILE A 201 -8.65 -12.38 13.11
C ILE A 201 -9.21 -13.69 13.66
N HIS A 202 -9.91 -13.64 14.80
CA HIS A 202 -10.52 -14.82 15.40
C HIS A 202 -11.58 -15.44 14.47
N LEU A 203 -12.49 -14.62 13.95
CA LEU A 203 -13.49 -15.03 12.96
C LEU A 203 -12.83 -15.65 11.70
N SER A 204 -11.76 -15.02 11.20
CA SER A 204 -11.04 -15.52 10.02
C SER A 204 -10.36 -16.88 10.25
N SER A 205 -9.93 -17.15 11.49
CA SER A 205 -9.32 -18.43 11.89
C SER A 205 -10.34 -19.56 12.07
N GLU A 206 -11.54 -19.25 12.54
CA GLU A 206 -12.60 -20.24 12.79
C GLU A 206 -13.28 -20.72 11.50
N VAL A 207 -13.34 -19.87 10.48
CA VAL A 207 -13.98 -20.17 9.18
C VAL A 207 -13.17 -21.20 8.34
N GLY A 208 -12.10 -21.80 8.89
CA GLY A 208 -11.39 -22.88 8.22
C GLY A 208 -10.78 -22.45 6.89
N THR A 209 -10.42 -21.17 6.76
CA THR A 209 -9.82 -20.68 5.54
C THR A 209 -8.40 -21.23 5.46
N LEU A 210 -8.23 -22.31 4.70
CA LEU A 210 -6.98 -22.73 4.06
C LEU A 210 -6.51 -21.65 3.06
N MET A 211 -6.52 -20.38 3.45
CA MET A 211 -5.82 -19.35 2.74
C MET A 211 -4.35 -19.51 3.11
N GLN A 212 -3.58 -20.10 2.20
CA GLN A 212 -2.15 -19.81 2.14
C GLN A 212 -2.03 -18.28 2.19
N ARG A 213 -1.49 -17.75 3.31
CA ARG A 213 -1.17 -16.33 3.44
C ARG A 213 -0.11 -16.03 2.38
N LEU A 214 -0.57 -15.60 1.20
CA LEU A 214 0.30 -15.18 0.12
C LEU A 214 1.04 -13.93 0.59
N VAL A 215 2.37 -13.98 0.56
CA VAL A 215 3.19 -12.82 0.90
C VAL A 215 2.88 -11.70 -0.09
N PRO A 216 2.38 -10.53 0.36
CA PRO A 216 2.01 -9.44 -0.54
C PRO A 216 3.15 -9.07 -1.48
N ALA A 217 2.82 -8.67 -2.70
CA ALA A 217 3.78 -8.23 -3.69
C ALA A 217 3.70 -6.72 -3.87
N LEU A 218 4.85 -6.09 -4.16
CA LEU A 218 4.92 -4.67 -4.53
C LEU A 218 4.61 -4.44 -6.02
N HIS A 219 4.30 -5.50 -6.77
CA HIS A 219 4.00 -5.38 -8.17
C HIS A 219 2.61 -4.79 -8.35
N HIS A 220 2.55 -3.58 -8.91
CA HIS A 220 1.41 -3.23 -9.72
C HIS A 220 1.52 -3.99 -11.05
N THR A 221 0.49 -4.74 -11.42
CA THR A 221 0.24 -5.08 -12.82
C THR A 221 -0.25 -3.82 -13.55
N GLY A 222 0.63 -2.84 -13.70
CA GLY A 222 0.48 -1.73 -14.64
C GLY A 222 1.44 -2.00 -15.78
N ASN A 223 0.91 -2.54 -16.88
CA ASN A 223 1.64 -3.07 -18.04
C ASN A 223 2.90 -3.87 -17.67
N GLU A 224 2.72 -5.15 -17.30
CA GLU A 224 3.78 -6.11 -17.58
C GLU A 224 4.13 -5.98 -19.06
N SER A 225 5.42 -5.91 -19.35
CA SER A 225 5.92 -5.91 -20.71
C SER A 225 5.38 -7.14 -21.43
N VAL A 226 4.36 -6.89 -22.25
CA VAL A 226 3.88 -7.76 -23.31
C VAL A 226 4.99 -7.81 -24.37
N HIS A 227 6.11 -8.45 -24.03
CA HIS A 227 6.97 -9.10 -25.00
C HIS A 227 6.52 -10.56 -25.15
N THR A 228 5.22 -10.77 -25.29
CA THR A 228 4.66 -11.65 -26.32
C THR A 228 3.22 -11.22 -26.50
N LEU A 229 2.87 -10.84 -27.72
CA LEU A 229 1.57 -10.39 -28.25
C LEU A 229 1.50 -8.88 -28.54
N GLN A 230 2.01 -8.58 -29.72
CA GLN A 230 1.80 -7.36 -30.50
C GLN A 230 0.34 -6.87 -30.52
N ARG A 231 0.26 -5.53 -30.65
CA ARG A 231 -0.74 -4.69 -31.33
C ARG A 231 -1.83 -4.01 -30.49
N ASP A 232 -1.67 -2.68 -30.50
CA ASP A 232 -2.67 -1.62 -30.66
C ASP A 232 -3.11 -0.83 -29.42
N ALA A 233 -2.47 0.35 -29.32
CA ALA A 233 -3.02 1.68 -29.00
C ALA A 233 -3.74 1.94 -27.66
N ALA A 234 -3.12 2.83 -26.89
CA ALA A 234 -3.62 3.86 -25.98
C ALA A 234 -5.13 3.94 -25.68
N VAL A 235 -5.49 4.09 -24.38
CA VAL A 235 -6.28 5.21 -23.81
C VAL A 235 -6.29 5.08 -22.27
N THR A 236 -5.90 6.15 -21.56
CA THR A 236 -6.07 6.39 -20.11
C THR A 236 -7.54 6.63 -19.74
N PRO A 237 -8.05 6.21 -18.55
CA PRO A 237 -9.23 6.85 -17.95
C PRO A 237 -8.82 7.81 -16.84
N SER A 238 -9.00 9.09 -17.14
CA SER A 238 -9.10 10.19 -16.20
C SER A 238 -10.29 10.01 -15.25
N TYR A 239 -10.21 10.63 -14.08
CA TYR A 239 -11.28 10.76 -13.09
C TYR A 239 -12.45 11.66 -13.55
N MET A 240 -12.86 11.62 -14.83
CA MET A 240 -13.87 12.55 -15.37
C MET A 240 -15.04 11.94 -16.18
N ASP A 241 -15.02 10.68 -16.62
CA ASP A 241 -16.15 10.18 -17.42
C ASP A 241 -17.08 9.26 -16.62
N ARG A 242 -18.11 9.84 -15.98
CA ARG A 242 -19.29 9.07 -15.53
C ARG A 242 -20.29 8.83 -16.65
N ASP A 243 -20.07 9.39 -17.84
CA ASP A 243 -21.00 9.35 -18.96
C ASP A 243 -20.85 8.08 -19.79
N CYS A 244 -21.98 7.61 -20.32
CA CYS A 244 -22.09 6.46 -21.21
C CYS A 244 -21.16 6.60 -22.41
N ALA A 245 -20.30 5.60 -22.67
CA ALA A 245 -19.37 5.64 -23.79
C ALA A 245 -20.04 5.57 -25.19
N ILE A 246 -21.36 5.34 -25.25
CA ILE A 246 -22.12 5.25 -26.49
C ILE A 246 -22.89 6.55 -26.77
N CYS A 247 -23.69 7.04 -25.82
CA CYS A 247 -24.51 8.23 -26.02
C CYS A 247 -23.89 9.52 -25.47
N MET A 248 -22.91 9.42 -24.57
CA MET A 248 -22.28 10.56 -23.87
C MET A 248 -23.27 11.50 -23.15
N ASP A 249 -24.51 11.06 -22.94
CA ASP A 249 -25.62 11.90 -22.44
C ASP A 249 -26.14 11.44 -21.06
N ARG A 250 -25.99 10.15 -20.76
CA ARG A 250 -26.48 9.54 -19.51
C ARG A 250 -25.35 8.90 -18.72
N LEU A 251 -25.51 8.87 -17.41
CA LEU A 251 -24.55 8.21 -16.52
C LEU A 251 -24.48 6.71 -16.79
N ARG A 252 -23.30 6.14 -16.54
CA ARG A 252 -23.07 4.69 -16.59
C ARG A 252 -23.82 4.01 -15.44
N ASP A 253 -24.81 3.20 -15.80
CA ASP A 253 -25.66 2.44 -14.87
C ASP A 253 -25.95 1.03 -15.42
N CYS A 254 -25.10 0.53 -16.31
CA CYS A 254 -25.24 -0.79 -16.94
C CYS A 254 -24.00 -1.67 -16.76
N LEU A 255 -24.17 -2.83 -16.14
CA LEU A 255 -23.13 -3.85 -15.96
C LEU A 255 -23.31 -4.98 -16.98
N PHE A 256 -22.27 -5.30 -17.76
CA PHE A 256 -22.30 -6.44 -18.67
C PHE A 256 -21.81 -7.73 -18.00
N THR A 257 -22.47 -8.84 -18.28
CA THR A 257 -22.01 -10.18 -17.87
C THR A 257 -21.46 -10.95 -19.07
N PRO A 258 -20.41 -11.77 -18.89
CA PRO A 258 -19.72 -12.11 -17.63
C PRO A 258 -18.58 -11.15 -17.25
N CYS A 259 -18.31 -10.11 -18.05
CA CYS A 259 -17.10 -9.30 -17.92
C CYS A 259 -17.14 -8.25 -16.79
N HIS A 260 -18.30 -7.94 -16.25
CA HIS A 260 -18.56 -6.96 -15.19
C HIS A 260 -18.05 -5.53 -15.49
N HIS A 261 -17.91 -5.17 -16.77
CA HIS A 261 -17.60 -3.78 -17.14
C HIS A 261 -18.85 -2.91 -17.11
N MET A 262 -18.74 -1.73 -16.50
CA MET A 262 -19.79 -0.71 -16.43
C MET A 262 -19.38 0.51 -17.27
N VAL A 263 -19.73 0.48 -18.56
CA VAL A 263 -19.24 1.44 -19.58
C VAL A 263 -20.36 2.21 -20.29
N THR A 264 -21.61 1.74 -20.21
CA THR A 264 -22.76 2.39 -20.85
C THR A 264 -23.84 2.75 -19.84
N CYS A 265 -24.77 3.63 -20.22
CA CYS A 265 -26.09 3.66 -19.60
C CYS A 265 -26.88 2.40 -19.99
N TYR A 266 -27.92 2.08 -19.23
CA TYR A 266 -28.71 0.86 -19.37
C TYR A 266 -29.37 0.73 -20.75
N GLU A 267 -29.95 1.81 -21.27
CA GLU A 267 -30.56 1.82 -22.60
C GLU A 267 -29.55 1.51 -23.73
N CYS A 268 -28.35 2.09 -23.66
CA CYS A 268 -27.30 1.78 -24.63
C CYS A 268 -26.78 0.35 -24.47
N GLY A 269 -26.72 -0.15 -23.23
CA GLY A 269 -26.32 -1.53 -22.96
C GLY A 269 -27.32 -2.55 -23.49
N GLU A 270 -28.62 -2.29 -23.39
CA GLU A 270 -29.65 -3.12 -23.99
C GLU A 270 -29.55 -3.17 -25.52
N ILE A 271 -29.22 -2.05 -26.17
CA ILE A 271 -29.03 -2.02 -27.63
C ILE A 271 -27.86 -2.92 -28.03
N LEU A 272 -26.71 -2.83 -27.33
CA LEU A 272 -25.55 -3.66 -27.61
C LEU A 272 -25.86 -5.15 -27.41
N GLN A 273 -26.57 -5.50 -26.33
CA GLN A 273 -26.99 -6.88 -26.09
C GLN A 273 -27.92 -7.39 -27.20
N ARG A 274 -28.94 -6.61 -27.62
CA ARG A 274 -29.89 -7.02 -28.67
C ARG A 274 -29.25 -7.20 -30.04
N ARG A 275 -28.17 -6.47 -30.32
CA ARG A 275 -27.41 -6.57 -31.57
C ARG A 275 -26.34 -7.67 -31.54
N HIS A 276 -26.17 -8.35 -30.40
CA HIS A 276 -25.07 -9.27 -30.15
C HIS A 276 -23.69 -8.61 -30.36
N ASP A 277 -23.57 -7.33 -30.01
CA ASP A 277 -22.30 -6.62 -30.03
C ASP A 277 -21.46 -7.01 -28.82
N ALA A 278 -20.14 -6.95 -28.98
CA ALA A 278 -19.20 -7.22 -27.90
C ALA A 278 -19.05 -6.03 -26.94
N CYS A 279 -18.64 -6.31 -25.70
CA CYS A 279 -18.36 -5.28 -24.69
C CYS A 279 -17.35 -4.23 -25.22
N PRO A 280 -17.67 -2.92 -25.17
CA PRO A 280 -16.77 -1.86 -25.67
C PRO A 280 -15.40 -1.80 -25.00
N ILE A 281 -15.26 -2.35 -23.78
CA ILE A 281 -14.00 -2.37 -23.03
C ILE A 281 -13.16 -3.60 -23.36
N CYS A 282 -13.75 -4.79 -23.27
CA CYS A 282 -12.97 -6.04 -23.31
C CYS A 282 -13.26 -6.93 -24.51
N ARG A 283 -14.19 -6.52 -25.40
CA ARG A 283 -14.61 -7.23 -26.60
C ARG A 283 -15.11 -8.67 -26.38
N LYS A 284 -15.47 -9.03 -25.14
CA LYS A 284 -16.19 -10.26 -24.83
C LYS A 284 -17.67 -10.12 -25.17
N ASP A 285 -18.30 -11.22 -25.53
CA ASP A 285 -19.74 -11.28 -25.75
C ASP A 285 -20.52 -10.83 -24.52
N ILE A 286 -21.63 -10.13 -24.75
CA ILE A 286 -22.52 -9.64 -23.72
C ILE A 286 -23.66 -10.65 -23.56
N ASP A 287 -23.61 -11.45 -22.49
CA ASP A 287 -24.68 -12.40 -22.17
C ASP A 287 -25.92 -11.65 -21.67
N LYS A 288 -25.72 -10.72 -20.73
CA LYS A 288 -26.76 -9.86 -20.16
C LYS A 288 -26.25 -8.46 -19.86
N ALA A 289 -27.08 -7.47 -20.15
CA ALA A 289 -26.98 -6.09 -19.65
C ALA A 289 -27.84 -5.95 -18.38
N VAL A 290 -27.22 -5.57 -17.26
CA VAL A 290 -27.89 -5.48 -15.95
C VAL A 290 -27.91 -4.01 -15.49
N LYS A 291 -29.09 -3.50 -15.11
CA LYS A 291 -29.21 -2.15 -14.56
C LYS A 291 -28.67 -2.10 -13.13
N VAL A 292 -27.84 -1.10 -12.85
CA VAL A 292 -27.31 -0.79 -11.52
C VAL A 292 -27.96 0.49 -11.02
N TYR A 293 -28.50 0.48 -9.81
CA TYR A 293 -29.05 1.69 -9.19
C TYR A 293 -27.99 2.31 -8.29
N HIS A 294 -27.65 3.57 -8.55
CA HIS A 294 -26.76 4.34 -7.66
C HIS A 294 -27.57 4.90 -6.49
N THR A 295 -27.06 4.76 -5.27
CA THR A 295 -27.58 5.40 -4.05
C THR A 295 -26.96 6.76 -3.82
#